data_AF-A0A933W094-F1
#
_entry.id   AF-A0A933W094-F1
#
_cell.length_a   1.000
_cell.length_b   1.000
_cell.length_c   1.000
_cell.angle_alpha   90.00
_cell.angle_beta   90.00
_cell.angle_gamma   90.00
#
_symmetry.space_group_name_H-M   'P 1'
#
loop_
_entity.id
_entity.type
_entity.pdbx_description
1 polymer ?
#
loop_
_entity_poly.entity_id
_entity_poly.type
_entity_poly.pdbx_seq_one_letter_code
_entity_poly.pdbx_strand_id
1 'polypeptide(L)'
;MKKILIYFLPTLIILLVFVLPSLSLAADLVPCGGFMDDGVTPQPPCNFNAFIDLIHEVINFILLKLAIPIGAIMFAYAGFLLVTSGGSTESLTKAKHIFWDAFLGLVFVAGAWLIIKAVLMILGYDEIDRFFDIT
;
A
#
# COMPACT_ATOMS: atom_id res chain seq x y z
N MET A 1 18.75 9.91 24.71
CA MET A 1 19.29 9.62 23.36
C MET A 1 18.43 8.62 22.56
N LYS A 2 17.96 7.50 23.13
CA LYS A 2 17.09 6.52 22.43
C LYS A 2 15.75 7.06 21.90
N LYS A 3 15.14 8.03 22.61
CA LYS A 3 13.87 8.67 22.21
C LYS A 3 14.02 9.56 20.96
N ILE A 4 15.16 10.26 20.82
CA ILE A 4 15.46 11.05 19.61
C ILE A 4 15.61 10.09 18.42
N LEU A 5 16.28 8.95 18.60
CA LEU A 5 16.51 7.96 17.55
C LEU A 5 15.19 7.29 17.09
N ILE A 6 14.27 7.01 18.03
CA ILE A 6 12.94 6.44 17.75
C ILE A 6 12.04 7.39 16.95
N TYR A 7 12.14 8.71 17.15
CA TYR A 7 11.37 9.67 16.37
C TYR A 7 12.08 10.07 15.06
N PHE A 8 13.41 10.11 15.07
CA PHE A 8 14.24 10.53 13.94
C PHE A 8 14.32 9.45 12.85
N LEU A 9 14.32 8.16 13.22
CA LEU A 9 14.32 7.06 12.25
C LEU A 9 13.06 7.00 11.37
N PRO A 10 11.82 7.10 11.89
CA PRO A 10 10.63 7.14 11.04
C PRO A 10 10.53 8.44 10.25
N THR A 11 10.98 9.59 10.77
CA THR A 11 11.00 10.83 9.97
C THR A 11 12.02 10.78 8.83
N LEU A 12 13.20 10.19 9.06
CA LEU A 12 14.21 9.96 8.02
C LEU A 12 13.71 8.97 6.95
N ILE A 13 13.00 7.91 7.37
CA ILE A 13 12.40 6.93 6.45
C ILE A 13 11.25 7.56 5.66
N ILE A 14 10.39 8.37 6.28
CA ILE A 14 9.33 9.12 5.59
C ILE A 14 9.92 10.10 4.59
N LEU A 15 11.02 10.78 4.93
CA LEU A 15 11.71 11.69 4.03
C LEU A 15 12.37 10.94 2.86
N LEU A 16 12.96 9.77 3.11
CA LEU A 16 13.49 8.90 2.06
C LEU A 16 12.37 8.41 1.14
N VAL A 17 11.25 7.94 1.69
CA VAL A 17 10.05 7.49 0.97
C VAL A 17 9.39 8.61 0.16
N PHE A 18 9.51 9.87 0.58
CA PHE A 18 9.01 11.01 -0.18
C PHE A 18 9.99 11.46 -1.28
N VAL A 19 11.30 11.26 -1.07
CA VAL A 19 12.35 11.61 -2.05
C VAL A 19 12.52 10.54 -3.13
N LEU A 20 12.30 9.25 -2.83
CA LEU A 20 12.37 8.16 -3.80
C LEU A 20 11.41 8.29 -5.01
N PRO A 21 10.13 8.65 -4.86
CA PRO A 21 9.24 8.88 -6.00
C PRO A 21 9.63 10.13 -6.79
N SER A 22 10.29 11.12 -6.18
CA SER A 22 10.80 12.28 -6.92
C SER A 22 11.97 11.97 -7.85
N LEU A 23 12.63 10.81 -7.69
CA LEU A 23 13.67 10.30 -8.58
C LEU A 23 13.12 9.42 -9.72
N SER A 24 11.81 9.11 -9.71
CA SER A 24 11.11 8.35 -10.76
C SER A 24 10.74 9.26 -11.95
N LEU A 25 11.67 10.07 -12.45
CA LEU A 25 11.52 10.66 -13.78
C LEU A 25 11.83 9.59 -14.83
N ALA A 26 10.85 9.31 -15.69
CA ALA A 26 10.91 8.44 -16.87
C ALA A 26 10.46 6.97 -16.72
N ALA A 27 9.46 6.66 -15.88
CA ALA A 27 8.59 5.51 -16.17
C ALA A 27 7.37 6.03 -16.94
N ASP A 28 7.05 5.40 -18.07
CA ASP A 28 5.96 5.80 -18.94
C ASP A 28 4.63 5.60 -18.21
N LEU A 29 4.14 6.69 -17.58
CA LEU A 29 2.94 6.64 -16.74
C LEU A 29 1.66 6.43 -17.55
N VAL A 30 1.70 6.68 -18.86
CA VAL A 30 0.57 6.54 -19.76
C VAL A 30 0.89 5.42 -20.75
N PRO A 31 0.27 4.22 -20.61
CA PRO A 31 0.50 3.10 -21.51
C PRO A 31 -0.28 3.28 -22.83
N CYS A 32 -0.26 4.48 -23.41
CA CYS A 32 -0.80 4.72 -24.74
C CYS A 32 -0.11 5.87 -25.46
N GLY A 33 -0.06 5.78 -26.79
CA GLY A 33 0.47 6.86 -27.63
C GLY A 33 1.99 6.96 -27.54
N GLY A 34 2.69 5.97 -28.09
CA GLY A 34 4.16 5.90 -28.07
C GLY A 34 4.67 4.54 -28.52
N PHE A 35 5.91 4.24 -28.17
CA PHE A 35 6.49 2.90 -28.25
C PHE A 35 6.70 2.40 -26.81
N MET A 36 6.55 1.11 -26.55
CA MET A 36 6.84 0.54 -25.23
C MET A 36 8.33 0.73 -24.89
N ASP A 37 8.76 0.36 -23.67
CA ASP A 37 10.16 0.49 -23.21
C ASP A 37 11.20 -0.20 -24.12
N ASP A 38 10.76 -1.06 -25.05
CA ASP A 38 11.60 -1.70 -26.07
C ASP A 38 11.89 -0.82 -27.28
N GLY A 39 11.22 0.33 -27.44
CA GLY A 39 11.35 1.25 -28.57
C GLY A 39 10.94 0.66 -29.93
N VAL A 40 10.34 -0.53 -29.95
CA VAL A 40 10.07 -1.33 -31.16
C VAL A 40 8.59 -1.69 -31.28
N THR A 41 7.90 -1.93 -30.16
CA THR A 41 6.46 -2.24 -30.18
C THR A 41 5.63 -0.96 -30.07
N PRO A 42 4.72 -0.69 -31.02
CA PRO A 42 3.79 0.43 -30.92
C PRO A 42 2.82 0.18 -29.77
N GLN A 43 2.65 1.16 -28.89
CA GLN A 43 1.63 1.09 -27.84
C GLN A 43 0.21 1.14 -28.45
N PRO A 44 -0.79 0.53 -27.79
CA PRO A 44 -2.16 0.58 -28.26
C PRO A 44 -2.64 2.04 -28.41
N PRO A 45 -3.52 2.34 -29.39
CA PRO A 45 -4.09 3.66 -29.53
C PRO A 45 -4.84 4.06 -28.25
N CYS A 46 -4.66 5.31 -27.80
CA CYS A 46 -5.30 5.83 -26.59
C CYS A 46 -6.82 5.71 -26.69
N ASN A 47 -7.35 4.69 -26.03
CA ASN A 47 -8.77 4.39 -25.89
C ASN A 47 -9.11 4.30 -24.41
N PHE A 48 -10.41 4.17 -24.09
CA PHE A 48 -10.89 4.08 -22.72
C PHE A 48 -10.21 2.95 -21.91
N ASN A 49 -9.82 1.83 -22.56
CA ASN A 49 -9.09 0.75 -21.90
C ASN A 49 -7.70 1.18 -21.40
N ALA A 50 -6.96 1.98 -22.17
CA ALA A 50 -5.65 2.47 -21.74
C ALA A 50 -5.72 3.40 -20.51
N PHE A 51 -6.86 4.08 -20.31
CA PHE A 51 -7.11 4.84 -19.10
C PHE A 51 -7.32 3.95 -17.88
N ILE A 52 -7.98 2.80 -18.05
CA ILE A 52 -8.12 1.78 -16.99
C ILE A 52 -6.77 1.14 -16.66
N ASP A 53 -5.94 0.89 -17.67
CA ASP A 53 -4.59 0.34 -17.50
C ASP A 53 -3.65 1.33 -16.76
N LEU A 54 -3.74 2.62 -17.08
CA LEU A 54 -3.05 3.69 -16.33
C LEU A 54 -3.44 3.64 -14.84
N ILE A 55 -4.73 3.56 -14.55
CA ILE A 55 -5.22 3.50 -13.16
C ILE A 55 -4.65 2.26 -12.44
N HIS A 56 -4.59 1.12 -13.11
CA HIS A 56 -3.94 -0.08 -12.57
C HIS A 56 -2.47 0.17 -12.21
N GLU A 57 -1.70 0.76 -13.12
CA GLU A 57 -0.27 1.00 -12.92
C GLU A 57 -0.02 2.01 -11.79
N VAL A 58 -0.84 3.06 -11.71
CA VAL A 58 -0.78 4.04 -10.61
C VAL A 58 -1.14 3.41 -9.28
N ILE A 59 -2.17 2.57 -9.24
CA ILE A 59 -2.59 1.88 -8.02
C ILE A 59 -1.49 0.90 -7.58
N ASN A 60 -0.89 0.15 -8.50
CA ASN A 60 0.25 -0.73 -8.22
C ASN A 60 1.44 0.06 -7.69
N PHE A 61 1.77 1.20 -8.31
CA PHE A 61 2.84 2.07 -7.84
C PHE A 61 2.59 2.55 -6.40
N ILE A 62 1.38 3.04 -6.10
CA ILE A 62 1.03 3.53 -4.77
C ILE A 62 1.01 2.37 -3.75
N LEU A 63 0.44 1.23 -4.10
CA LEU A 63 0.33 0.12 -3.15
C LEU A 63 1.68 -0.55 -2.89
N LEU A 64 2.43 -0.92 -3.93
CA LEU A 64 3.69 -1.63 -3.81
C LEU A 64 4.83 -0.76 -3.31
N LYS A 65 4.98 0.45 -3.86
CA LYS A 65 6.13 1.31 -3.53
C LYS A 65 5.87 2.18 -2.32
N LEU A 66 4.60 2.45 -1.97
CA LEU A 66 4.25 3.35 -0.87
C LEU A 66 3.52 2.65 0.28
N ALA A 67 2.42 1.94 0.02
CA ALA A 67 1.56 1.41 1.08
C ALA A 67 2.18 0.24 1.85
N ILE A 68 2.81 -0.73 1.17
CA ILE A 68 3.45 -1.90 1.81
C ILE A 68 4.55 -1.49 2.80
N PRO A 69 5.56 -0.68 2.43
CA PRO A 69 6.63 -0.32 3.37
C PRO A 69 6.12 0.52 4.55
N ILE A 70 5.17 1.43 4.32
CA ILE A 70 4.56 2.24 5.39
C ILE A 70 3.74 1.36 6.34
N GLY A 71 2.93 0.45 5.80
CA GLY A 71 2.16 -0.52 6.56
C GLY A 71 3.06 -1.39 7.43
N ALA A 72 4.14 -1.95 6.87
CA ALA A 72 5.09 -2.79 7.60
C ALA A 72 5.70 -2.07 8.80
N ILE A 73 6.06 -0.78 8.67
CA ILE A 73 6.62 0.02 9.76
C ILE A 73 5.58 0.27 10.86
N MET A 74 4.33 0.58 10.50
CA MET A 74 3.26 0.78 11.48
C MET A 74 2.93 -0.52 12.24
N PHE A 75 2.87 -1.65 11.55
CA PHE A 75 2.65 -2.95 12.17
C PHE A 75 3.81 -3.33 13.10
N ALA A 76 5.06 -3.09 12.71
CA ALA A 76 6.22 -3.32 13.56
C ALA A 76 6.19 -2.47 14.84
N TYR A 77 5.80 -1.19 14.74
CA TYR A 77 5.66 -0.29 15.89
C TYR A 77 4.53 -0.73 16.84
N ALA A 78 3.37 -1.10 16.31
CA ALA A 78 2.25 -1.60 17.09
C ALA A 78 2.61 -2.91 17.82
N GLY A 79 3.31 -3.82 17.14
CA GLY A 79 3.82 -5.06 17.73
C GLY A 79 4.82 -4.80 18.87
N PHE A 80 5.75 -3.86 18.69
CA PHE A 80 6.73 -3.51 19.71
C PHE A 80 6.08 -2.91 20.98
N LEU A 81 5.06 -2.06 20.80
CA LEU A 81 4.32 -1.47 21.91
C LEU A 81 3.57 -2.54 22.73
N LEU A 82 2.97 -3.54 22.07
CA LEU A 82 2.29 -4.64 22.76
C LEU A 82 3.25 -5.47 23.61
N VAL A 83 4.42 -5.84 23.09
CA VAL A 83 5.41 -6.66 23.82
C VAL A 83 6.01 -5.91 25.02
N THR A 84 6.15 -4.59 24.93
CA THR A 84 6.80 -3.78 25.98
C THR A 84 5.84 -3.41 27.14
N SER A 85 4.56 -3.78 27.05
CA SER A 85 3.51 -3.44 28.05
C SER A 85 3.50 -4.34 29.31
N GLY A 86 4.63 -4.94 29.66
CA GLY A 86 4.75 -6.03 30.63
C GLY A 86 4.42 -5.71 32.10
N GLY A 87 3.14 -5.57 32.45
CA GLY A 87 2.65 -5.89 33.80
C GLY A 87 2.00 -4.79 34.64
N SER A 88 1.68 -3.60 34.12
CA SER A 88 0.83 -2.63 34.85
C SER A 88 -0.63 -2.71 34.37
N THR A 89 -1.60 -2.73 35.29
CA THR A 89 -3.04 -2.83 34.96
C THR A 89 -3.52 -1.71 34.03
N GLU A 90 -2.92 -0.53 34.13
CA GLU A 90 -3.18 0.61 33.25
C GLU A 90 -2.62 0.40 31.83
N SER A 91 -1.45 -0.23 31.70
CA SER A 91 -0.88 -0.61 30.41
C SER A 91 -1.60 -1.80 29.77
N LEU A 92 -2.19 -2.70 30.56
CA LEU A 92 -3.02 -3.80 30.07
C LEU A 92 -4.31 -3.32 29.41
N THR A 93 -5.00 -2.34 30.01
CA THR A 93 -6.20 -1.73 29.42
C THR A 93 -5.85 -1.02 28.10
N LYS A 94 -4.73 -0.28 28.06
CA LYS A 94 -4.24 0.33 26.82
C LYS A 94 -3.84 -0.70 25.76
N ALA A 95 -3.15 -1.76 26.16
CA ALA A 95 -2.76 -2.85 25.26
C ALA A 95 -3.98 -3.54 24.64
N LYS A 96 -5.05 -3.80 25.42
CA LYS A 96 -6.30 -4.37 24.90
C LYS A 96 -7.00 -3.45 23.91
N HIS A 97 -6.98 -2.14 24.15
CA HIS A 97 -7.56 -1.16 23.23
C HIS A 97 -6.82 -1.16 21.89
N ILE A 98 -5.49 -1.11 21.94
CA ILE A 98 -4.62 -1.13 20.76
C ILE A 98 -4.73 -2.47 20.02
N PHE A 99 -4.90 -3.58 20.75
CA PHE A 99 -5.15 -4.89 20.15
C PHE A 99 -6.48 -4.93 19.39
N TRP A 100 -7.54 -4.34 19.95
CA TRP A 100 -8.82 -4.19 19.26
C TRP A 100 -8.72 -3.28 18.04
N ASP A 101 -7.99 -2.16 18.14
CA ASP A 101 -7.79 -1.24 17.02
C ASP A 101 -7.01 -1.92 15.88
N ALA A 102 -5.96 -2.70 16.21
CA ALA A 102 -5.20 -3.49 15.24
C ALA A 102 -6.05 -4.62 14.61
N PHE A 103 -6.87 -5.29 15.42
CA PHE A 103 -7.80 -6.32 14.94
C PHE A 103 -8.84 -5.72 13.98
N LEU A 104 -9.39 -4.54 14.32
CA LEU A 104 -10.31 -3.82 13.45
C LEU A 104 -9.64 -3.46 12.13
N GLY A 105 -8.38 -3.00 12.16
CA GLY A 105 -7.59 -2.75 10.94
C GLY A 105 -7.48 -3.97 10.02
N LEU A 106 -7.19 -5.16 10.58
CA LEU A 106 -7.14 -6.41 9.81
C LEU A 106 -8.52 -6.76 9.21
N VAL A 107 -9.58 -6.60 9.99
CA VAL A 107 -10.97 -6.84 9.54
C VAL A 107 -11.37 -5.88 8.43
N PHE A 108 -10.96 -4.60 8.50
CA PHE A 108 -11.23 -3.62 7.45
C PHE A 108 -10.51 -3.95 6.15
N VAL A 109 -9.25 -4.39 6.19
CA VAL A 109 -8.52 -4.80 4.98
C VAL A 109 -9.16 -6.03 4.35
N ALA A 110 -9.48 -7.05 5.16
CA ALA A 110 -10.18 -8.24 4.68
C ALA A 110 -11.59 -7.92 4.15
N GLY A 111 -12.31 -7.01 4.81
CA GLY A 111 -13.64 -6.55 4.40
C GLY A 111 -13.62 -5.76 3.11
N ALA A 112 -12.64 -4.87 2.92
CA ALA A 112 -12.48 -4.10 1.69
C ALA A 112 -12.25 -5.03 0.48
N TRP A 113 -11.39 -6.04 0.63
CA TRP A 113 -11.17 -7.05 -0.41
C TRP A 113 -12.47 -7.78 -0.80
N LEU A 114 -13.25 -8.19 0.21
CA LEU A 114 -14.50 -8.93 0.00
C LEU A 114 -15.56 -8.05 -0.68
N ILE A 115 -15.69 -6.78 -0.29
CA ILE A 115 -16.64 -5.83 -0.87
C ILE A 115 -16.31 -5.55 -2.34
N ILE A 116 -15.04 -5.28 -2.67
CA ILE A 116 -14.61 -5.01 -4.05
C ILE A 116 -14.88 -6.25 -4.91
N LYS A 117 -14.50 -7.44 -4.44
CA LYS A 117 -14.76 -8.69 -5.14
C LYS A 117 -16.24 -8.92 -5.40
N ALA A 118 -17.09 -8.66 -4.40
CA ALA A 118 -18.54 -8.79 -4.54
C ALA A 118 -19.12 -7.83 -5.59
N VAL A 119 -18.69 -6.58 -5.62
CA VAL A 119 -19.19 -5.59 -6.59
C VAL A 119 -18.75 -5.94 -8.01
N LEU A 120 -17.49 -6.30 -8.22
CA LEU A 120 -16.96 -6.61 -9.55
C LEU A 120 -17.50 -7.95 -10.09
N MET A 121 -17.78 -8.92 -9.21
CA MET A 121 -18.43 -10.17 -9.58
C MET A 121 -19.85 -9.94 -10.12
N ILE A 122 -20.60 -9.00 -9.53
CA ILE A 122 -21.94 -8.62 -10.03
C ILE A 122 -21.85 -7.98 -11.42
N LEU A 123 -20.74 -7.31 -11.74
CA LEU A 123 -20.50 -6.69 -13.05
C LEU A 123 -19.95 -7.69 -14.10
N GLY A 124 -19.75 -8.96 -13.74
CA GLY A 124 -19.29 -10.00 -14.66
C GLY A 124 -17.79 -10.00 -14.92
N TYR A 125 -16.99 -9.44 -14.00
CA TYR A 125 -15.53 -9.44 -14.10
C TYR A 125 -14.94 -10.61 -13.30
N ASP A 126 -14.31 -11.59 -13.97
CA ASP A 126 -13.72 -12.78 -13.31
C ASP A 126 -12.23 -12.58 -12.94
N GLU A 127 -11.51 -11.65 -13.59
CA GLU A 127 -10.05 -11.44 -13.43
C GLU A 127 -9.67 -10.53 -12.23
N ILE A 128 -10.50 -10.47 -11.18
CA ILE A 128 -10.29 -9.54 -10.05
C ILE A 128 -9.14 -10.00 -9.14
N ASP A 129 -8.88 -11.31 -9.08
CA ASP A 129 -7.82 -11.86 -8.25
C ASP A 129 -6.44 -11.28 -8.68
N ARG A 130 -6.25 -10.87 -9.94
CA ARG A 130 -5.01 -10.19 -10.39
C ARG A 130 -4.84 -8.76 -9.90
N PHE A 131 -5.92 -8.03 -9.64
CA PHE A 131 -5.83 -6.64 -9.16
C PHE A 131 -5.35 -6.56 -7.72
N PHE A 132 -5.62 -7.61 -6.94
CA PHE A 132 -5.23 -7.68 -5.54
C PHE A 132 -4.05 -8.64 -5.30
N ASP A 133 -3.68 -9.47 -6.27
CA ASP A 133 -2.41 -10.19 -6.26
C ASP A 133 -1.30 -9.19 -6.59
N ILE A 134 -0.80 -8.55 -5.53
CA ILE A 134 0.25 -7.53 -5.58
C ILE A 134 1.64 -8.19 -5.81
N THR A 135 1.72 -9.31 -6.53
CA THR A 135 2.93 -10.10 -6.81
C THR A 135 3.01 -10.43 -8.29
#